data_AF-A0A7X3KNS3-F1
#
_entry.id   AF-A0A7X3KNS3-F1
#
_cell.length_a   1.000
_cell.length_b   1.000
_cell.length_c   1.000
_cell.angle_alpha   90.00
_cell.angle_beta   90.00
_cell.angle_gamma   90.00
#
_symmetry.space_group_name_H-M   'P 1'
#
loop_
_entity.id
_entity.type
_entity.pdbx_description
1 polymer ?
#
loop_
_entity_poly.entity_id
_entity_poly.type
_entity_poly.pdbx_seq_one_letter_code
_entity_poly.pdbx_strand_id
1 'polypeptide(L)'
;MDPIRLRFEVMRDLYQSQRDRREQIRSSVATPVSAMAFTVFNLSTLATHLNLENWSYPANMAISIMFFISIVLLLSGAILIVRLERSFIYVDPPDLEELVSAEKILRYSENSDEAVAGQLQEMMSGSYDIVYRWYFAANEQAARDRTHGLHLILFSLIIIVISYAFLPFQM
;
A
#
# COMPACT_ATOMS: atom_id res chain seq x y z
N MET A 1 -12.19 0.05 37.90
CA MET A 1 -12.27 -0.58 36.56
C MET A 1 -11.18 -1.64 36.53
N ASP A 2 -11.51 -2.88 36.21
CA ASP A 2 -10.54 -3.98 36.23
C ASP A 2 -9.45 -3.73 35.17
N PRO A 3 -8.14 -3.68 35.52
CA PRO A 3 -7.05 -3.45 34.56
C PRO A 3 -7.13 -4.38 33.34
N ILE A 4 -7.66 -5.57 33.56
CA ILE A 4 -7.83 -6.62 32.58
C ILE A 4 -8.89 -6.25 31.53
N ARG A 5 -10.05 -5.72 31.97
CA ARG A 5 -11.09 -5.22 31.07
C ARG A 5 -10.63 -4.01 30.28
N LEU A 6 -9.90 -3.10 30.93
CA LEU A 6 -9.35 -1.91 30.28
C LEU A 6 -8.42 -2.31 29.12
N ARG A 7 -7.58 -3.33 29.34
CA ARG A 7 -6.66 -3.85 28.32
C ARG A 7 -7.42 -4.46 27.13
N PHE A 8 -8.51 -5.19 27.39
CA PHE A 8 -9.36 -5.77 26.34
C PHE A 8 -10.13 -4.71 25.54
N GLU A 9 -10.72 -3.72 26.19
CA GLU A 9 -11.42 -2.61 25.52
C GLU A 9 -10.46 -1.78 24.65
N VAL A 10 -9.29 -1.43 25.19
CA VAL A 10 -8.25 -0.74 24.43
C VAL A 10 -7.82 -1.57 23.21
N MET A 11 -7.62 -2.87 23.37
CA MET A 11 -7.28 -3.78 22.27
C MET A 11 -8.39 -3.86 21.19
N ARG A 12 -9.66 -3.93 21.60
CA ARG A 12 -10.81 -3.99 20.69
C ARG A 12 -10.93 -2.70 19.88
N ASP A 13 -10.83 -1.55 20.53
CA ASP A 13 -10.93 -0.24 19.88
C ASP A 13 -9.74 -0.03 18.92
N LEU A 14 -8.54 -0.51 19.30
CA LEU A 14 -7.40 -0.60 18.39
C LEU A 14 -7.70 -1.47 17.17
N TYR A 15 -8.22 -2.68 17.32
CA TYR A 15 -8.58 -3.55 16.19
C TYR A 15 -9.60 -2.90 15.25
N GLN A 16 -10.64 -2.28 15.80
CA GLN A 16 -11.67 -1.59 15.02
C GLN A 16 -11.10 -0.37 14.28
N SER A 17 -10.34 0.50 14.96
CA SER A 17 -9.69 1.63 14.31
C SER A 17 -8.72 1.22 13.21
N GLN A 18 -8.07 0.06 13.34
CA GLN A 18 -7.21 -0.50 12.28
C GLN A 18 -8.01 -1.08 11.11
N ARG A 19 -9.15 -1.74 11.36
CA ARG A 19 -10.06 -2.20 10.30
C ARG A 19 -10.56 -1.01 9.48
N ASP A 20 -10.98 0.05 10.14
CA ASP A 20 -11.43 1.29 9.49
C ASP A 20 -10.30 1.93 8.68
N ARG A 21 -9.07 1.92 9.21
CA ARG A 21 -7.89 2.36 8.47
C ARG A 21 -7.59 1.51 7.23
N ARG A 22 -7.75 0.19 7.29
CA ARG A 22 -7.55 -0.69 6.12
C ARG A 22 -8.59 -0.41 5.04
N GLU A 23 -9.84 -0.19 5.43
CA GLU A 23 -10.92 0.24 4.54
C GLU A 23 -10.57 1.60 3.89
N GLN A 24 -10.05 2.54 4.68
CA GLN A 24 -9.58 3.85 4.20
C GLN A 24 -8.38 3.74 3.25
N ILE A 25 -7.44 2.82 3.51
CA ILE A 25 -6.30 2.56 2.62
C ILE A 25 -6.78 1.94 1.31
N ARG A 26 -7.70 0.97 1.35
CA ARG A 26 -8.28 0.34 0.16
C ARG A 26 -9.07 1.36 -0.68
N SER A 27 -9.88 2.21 -0.06
CA SER A 27 -10.65 3.23 -0.77
C SER A 27 -9.75 4.28 -1.46
N SER A 28 -8.55 4.52 -0.92
CA SER A 28 -7.60 5.48 -1.49
C SER A 28 -6.73 4.89 -2.62
N VAL A 29 -6.89 3.62 -3.00
CA VAL A 29 -6.18 3.02 -4.17
C VAL A 29 -6.73 3.56 -5.50
N ALA A 30 -7.97 4.04 -5.50
CA ALA A 30 -8.59 4.62 -6.68
C ALA A 30 -7.82 5.83 -7.26
N THR A 31 -7.25 6.68 -6.38
CA THR A 31 -6.50 7.88 -6.79
C THR A 31 -5.24 7.54 -7.60
N PRO A 32 -4.29 6.72 -7.12
CA PRO A 32 -3.12 6.37 -7.91
C PRO A 32 -3.47 5.60 -9.18
N VAL A 33 -4.49 4.74 -9.17
CA VAL A 33 -4.95 4.04 -10.38
C VAL A 33 -5.47 5.02 -11.43
N SER A 34 -6.28 5.99 -11.01
CA SER A 34 -6.77 7.06 -11.91
C SER A 34 -5.61 7.89 -12.46
N ALA A 35 -4.66 8.27 -11.61
CA ALA A 35 -3.47 9.01 -12.02
C ALA A 35 -2.66 8.23 -13.08
N MET A 36 -2.44 6.92 -12.89
CA MET A 36 -1.77 6.07 -13.87
C MET A 36 -2.50 6.06 -15.22
N ALA A 37 -3.83 5.91 -15.21
CA ALA A 37 -4.62 5.92 -16.45
C ALA A 37 -4.48 7.25 -17.21
N PHE A 38 -4.54 8.38 -16.49
CA PHE A 38 -4.29 9.70 -17.08
C PHE A 38 -2.86 9.83 -17.63
N THR A 39 -1.85 9.33 -16.91
CA THR A 39 -0.45 9.36 -17.39
C THR A 39 -0.29 8.55 -18.66
N VAL A 40 -0.85 7.33 -18.73
CA VAL A 40 -0.80 6.47 -19.92
C VAL A 40 -1.48 7.14 -21.11
N PHE A 41 -2.65 7.75 -20.90
CA PHE A 41 -3.36 8.48 -21.94
C PHE A 41 -2.50 9.63 -22.49
N ASN A 42 -1.94 10.48 -21.62
CA ASN A 42 -1.12 11.61 -22.05
C ASN A 42 0.20 11.18 -22.72
N LEU A 43 0.79 10.06 -22.28
CA LEU A 43 1.93 9.44 -22.95
C LEU A 43 1.58 8.99 -24.36
N SER A 44 0.42 8.36 -24.54
CA SER A 44 -0.06 7.93 -25.86
C SER A 44 -0.22 9.12 -26.81
N THR A 45 -0.78 10.23 -26.32
CA THR A 45 -0.91 11.46 -27.12
C THR A 45 0.47 12.07 -27.42
N LEU A 46 1.41 12.09 -26.47
CA LEU A 46 2.76 12.62 -26.69
C LEU A 46 3.51 11.79 -27.72
N ALA A 47 3.31 10.47 -27.72
CA ALA A 47 3.89 9.55 -28.71
C ALA A 47 3.46 9.86 -30.14
N THR A 48 2.23 10.34 -30.36
CA THR A 48 1.77 10.73 -31.71
C THR A 48 2.41 12.01 -32.23
N HIS A 49 2.99 12.83 -31.35
CA HIS A 49 3.69 14.06 -31.72
C HIS A 49 5.21 13.90 -31.77
N LEU A 50 5.75 12.74 -31.40
CA LEU A 50 7.18 12.46 -31.43
C LEU A 50 7.66 12.33 -32.88
N ASN A 51 8.35 13.36 -33.37
CA ASN A 51 8.95 13.34 -34.70
C ASN A 51 10.37 12.75 -34.65
N LEU A 52 10.49 11.47 -35.02
CA LEU A 52 11.77 10.74 -35.06
C LEU A 52 12.66 11.12 -36.26
N GLU A 53 12.10 11.73 -37.31
CA GLU A 53 12.87 12.10 -38.51
C GLU A 53 13.80 13.29 -38.23
N ASN A 54 13.45 14.14 -37.27
CA ASN A 54 14.16 15.38 -36.93
C ASN A 54 14.99 15.25 -35.63
N TRP A 55 15.70 14.13 -35.46
CA TRP A 55 16.53 13.88 -34.26
C TRP A 55 17.70 14.86 -34.05
N SER A 56 18.11 15.57 -35.09
CA SER A 56 19.18 16.56 -34.99
C SER A 56 18.79 17.80 -34.19
N TYR A 57 17.48 18.04 -33.98
CA TYR A 57 17.02 19.18 -33.20
C TYR A 57 17.08 18.87 -31.69
N PRO A 58 17.70 19.76 -30.88
CA PRO A 58 17.86 19.51 -29.45
C PRO A 58 16.51 19.39 -28.71
N ALA A 59 15.47 20.05 -29.20
CA ALA A 59 14.12 19.95 -28.64
C ALA A 59 13.53 18.53 -28.78
N ASN A 60 13.66 17.89 -29.94
CA ASN A 60 13.19 16.52 -30.16
C ASN A 60 13.93 15.51 -29.29
N MET A 61 15.24 15.71 -29.12
CA MET A 61 16.05 14.90 -28.22
C MET A 61 15.61 15.07 -26.76
N ALA A 62 15.36 16.31 -26.31
CA ALA A 62 14.84 16.57 -24.97
C ALA A 62 13.48 15.93 -24.73
N ILE A 63 12.52 16.09 -25.66
CA ILE A 63 11.19 15.48 -25.60
C ILE A 63 11.29 13.96 -25.53
N SER A 64 12.17 13.35 -26.34
CA SER A 64 12.40 11.91 -26.34
C SER A 64 12.94 11.42 -25.00
N ILE A 65 13.96 12.09 -24.44
CA ILE A 65 14.52 11.75 -23.13
C ILE A 65 13.46 11.86 -22.03
N MET A 66 12.70 12.95 -22.01
CA MET A 66 11.63 13.18 -21.04
C MET A 66 10.52 12.12 -21.17
N PHE A 67 10.16 11.74 -22.40
CA PHE A 67 9.23 10.65 -22.67
C PHE A 67 9.71 9.34 -22.04
N PHE A 68 10.96 8.92 -22.29
CA PHE A 68 11.51 7.69 -21.69
C PHE A 68 11.59 7.76 -20.17
N ILE A 69 12.04 8.88 -19.60
CA ILE A 69 12.09 9.08 -18.15
C ILE A 69 10.69 8.96 -17.54
N SER A 70 9.67 9.57 -18.17
CA SER A 70 8.30 9.51 -17.69
C SER A 70 7.73 8.07 -17.70
N ILE A 71 8.09 7.24 -18.68
CA ILE A 71 7.75 5.82 -18.71
C ILE A 71 8.40 5.06 -17.55
N VAL A 72 9.71 5.26 -17.33
CA VAL A 72 10.44 4.58 -16.25
C VAL A 72 9.85 4.94 -14.87
N LEU A 73 9.53 6.21 -14.66
CA LEU A 73 8.90 6.67 -13.42
C LEU A 73 7.50 6.09 -13.23
N LEU A 74 6.69 6.06 -14.30
CA LEU A 74 5.35 5.48 -14.28
C LEU A 74 5.40 3.99 -13.92
N LEU A 75 6.27 3.21 -14.58
CA LEU A 75 6.43 1.78 -14.32
C LEU A 75 6.94 1.53 -12.90
N SER A 76 7.92 2.31 -12.44
CA SER A 76 8.45 2.20 -11.08
C SER A 76 7.37 2.50 -10.02
N GLY A 77 6.57 3.55 -10.23
CA GLY A 77 5.44 3.89 -9.38
C GLY A 77 4.36 2.80 -9.36
N ALA A 78 4.02 2.26 -10.53
CA ALA A 78 3.07 1.16 -10.68
C ALA A 78 3.52 -0.10 -9.95
N ILE A 79 4.81 -0.48 -10.05
CA ILE A 79 5.37 -1.64 -9.35
C ILE A 79 5.22 -1.49 -7.84
N LEU A 80 5.50 -0.30 -7.27
CA LEU A 80 5.33 -0.06 -5.84
C LEU A 80 3.87 -0.22 -5.40
N ILE A 81 2.92 0.30 -6.18
CA ILE A 81 1.49 0.19 -5.86
C ILE A 81 0.98 -1.25 -5.97
N VAL A 82 1.37 -1.98 -7.01
CA VAL A 82 0.99 -3.40 -7.19
C VAL A 82 1.59 -4.27 -6.10
N ARG A 83 2.87 -4.04 -5.74
CA ARG A 83 3.52 -4.76 -4.64
C ARG A 83 2.80 -4.52 -3.32
N LEU A 84 2.35 -3.29 -3.09
CA LEU A 84 1.58 -2.91 -1.91
C LEU A 84 0.23 -3.62 -1.87
N GLU A 85 -0.55 -3.61 -2.96
CA GLU A 85 -1.82 -4.35 -3.01
C GLU A 85 -1.61 -5.83 -2.74
N ARG A 86 -0.58 -6.44 -3.35
CA ARG A 86 -0.26 -7.84 -3.11
C ARG A 86 0.06 -8.08 -1.64
N SER A 87 0.86 -7.22 -1.00
CA SER A 87 1.16 -7.34 0.42
C SER A 87 -0.10 -7.23 1.29
N PHE A 88 -1.05 -6.35 0.94
CA PHE A 88 -2.30 -6.21 1.68
C PHE A 88 -3.22 -7.42 1.56
N ILE A 89 -3.22 -8.13 0.43
CA ILE A 89 -4.06 -9.31 0.21
C ILE A 89 -3.60 -10.50 1.08
N TYR A 90 -2.30 -10.61 1.37
CA TYR A 90 -1.72 -11.79 2.03
C TYR A 90 -1.37 -11.63 3.52
N VAL A 91 -1.50 -10.44 4.10
CA VAL A 91 -1.43 -10.30 5.56
C VAL A 91 -2.82 -10.60 6.12
N ASP A 92 -3.10 -11.88 6.30
CA ASP A 92 -4.29 -12.35 7.00
C ASP A 92 -4.23 -11.97 8.50
N PRO A 93 -5.38 -11.73 9.15
CA PRO A 93 -5.45 -11.65 10.61
C PRO A 93 -4.98 -12.98 11.24
N PRO A 94 -4.63 -12.99 12.53
CA PRO A 94 -4.20 -14.21 13.22
C PRO A 94 -5.21 -15.34 12.96
N ASP A 95 -4.68 -16.52 12.64
CA ASP A 95 -5.47 -17.65 12.20
C ASP A 95 -6.47 -18.07 13.28
N LEU A 96 -7.75 -17.87 13.00
CA LEU A 96 -8.86 -18.17 13.90
C LEU A 96 -8.91 -19.67 14.20
N GLU A 97 -8.50 -20.54 13.26
CA GLU A 97 -8.46 -21.98 13.50
C GLU A 97 -7.39 -22.36 14.53
N GLU A 98 -6.24 -21.68 14.51
CA GLU A 98 -5.15 -21.90 15.45
C GLU A 98 -5.56 -21.44 16.87
N LEU A 99 -6.28 -20.31 16.98
CA LEU A 99 -6.84 -19.83 18.25
C LEU A 99 -7.92 -20.76 18.81
N VAL A 100 -8.81 -21.28 17.98
CA VAL A 100 -9.88 -22.21 18.39
C VAL A 100 -9.31 -23.58 18.77
N SER A 101 -8.28 -24.06 18.06
CA SER A 101 -7.60 -25.31 18.42
C SER A 101 -6.83 -25.17 19.74
N ALA A 102 -6.21 -24.03 20.00
CA ALA A 102 -5.57 -23.73 21.28
C ALA A 102 -6.60 -23.61 22.44
N GLU A 103 -7.77 -22.99 22.23
CA GLU A 103 -8.88 -23.02 23.21
C GLU A 103 -9.25 -24.46 23.57
N LYS A 104 -9.40 -25.31 22.55
CA LYS A 104 -9.81 -26.69 22.74
C LYS A 104 -8.80 -27.46 23.59
N ILE A 105 -7.50 -27.25 23.37
CA ILE A 105 -6.41 -27.86 24.15
C ILE A 105 -6.46 -27.40 25.62
N LEU A 106 -6.66 -26.10 25.85
CA LEU A 106 -6.76 -25.52 27.19
C LEU A 106 -7.98 -26.05 27.98
N ARG A 107 -9.14 -26.15 27.32
CA ARG A 107 -10.34 -26.77 27.91
C ARG A 107 -10.17 -28.25 28.26
N TYR A 108 -9.27 -28.96 27.57
CA TYR A 108 -8.99 -30.36 27.88
C TYR A 108 -8.02 -30.53 29.06
N SER A 109 -7.17 -29.54 29.38
CA SER A 109 -6.20 -29.64 30.47
C SER A 109 -6.69 -29.07 31.80
N GLU A 110 -7.65 -28.14 31.80
CA GLU A 110 -8.15 -27.50 33.02
C GLU A 110 -9.66 -27.67 33.22
N ASN A 111 -10.07 -27.98 34.45
CA ASN A 111 -11.47 -28.22 34.82
C ASN A 111 -12.23 -26.95 35.26
N SER A 112 -11.55 -25.80 35.32
CA SER A 112 -12.14 -24.52 35.75
C SER A 112 -12.25 -23.57 34.58
N ASP A 113 -13.48 -23.14 34.24
CA ASP A 113 -13.73 -22.15 33.19
C ASP A 113 -12.98 -20.83 33.44
N GLU A 114 -12.72 -20.47 34.70
CA GLU A 114 -11.98 -19.26 35.07
C GLU A 114 -10.47 -19.37 34.82
N ALA A 115 -9.90 -20.57 35.00
CA ALA A 115 -8.48 -20.81 34.75
C ALA A 115 -8.20 -20.88 33.23
N VAL A 116 -9.09 -21.54 32.49
CA VAL A 116 -9.08 -21.54 31.02
C VAL A 116 -9.18 -20.12 30.49
N ALA A 117 -10.13 -19.32 30.99
CA ALA A 117 -10.28 -17.92 30.58
C ALA A 117 -9.02 -17.09 30.82
N GLY A 118 -8.34 -17.27 31.97
CA GLY A 118 -7.09 -16.59 32.29
C GLY A 118 -5.93 -16.93 31.34
N GLN A 119 -5.72 -18.22 31.05
CA GLN A 119 -4.64 -18.67 30.16
C GLN A 119 -4.91 -18.31 28.70
N LEU A 120 -6.15 -18.44 28.24
CA LEU A 120 -6.56 -18.03 26.90
C LEU A 120 -6.38 -16.52 26.72
N GLN A 121 -6.66 -15.76 27.77
CA GLN A 121 -6.43 -14.32 27.80
C GLN A 121 -4.94 -13.95 27.77
N GLU A 122 -4.08 -14.65 28.49
CA GLU A 122 -2.62 -14.45 28.42
C GLU A 122 -2.07 -14.81 27.03
N MET A 123 -2.49 -15.96 26.48
CA MET A 123 -2.08 -16.43 25.16
C MET A 123 -2.55 -15.48 24.04
N MET A 124 -3.79 -14.98 24.13
CA MET A 124 -4.26 -13.90 23.27
C MET A 124 -3.43 -12.64 23.48
N SER A 125 -3.12 -12.24 24.70
CA SER A 125 -2.30 -11.03 24.90
C SER A 125 -0.88 -11.14 24.29
N GLY A 126 -0.27 -12.32 24.33
CA GLY A 126 1.06 -12.57 23.77
C GLY A 126 1.08 -12.74 22.25
N SER A 127 0.16 -13.53 21.69
CA SER A 127 0.01 -13.68 20.24
C SER A 127 -0.33 -12.36 19.56
N TYR A 128 -1.16 -11.53 20.20
CA TYR A 128 -1.51 -10.23 19.68
C TYR A 128 -0.33 -9.23 19.73
N ASP A 129 0.57 -9.25 20.72
CA ASP A 129 1.74 -8.35 20.71
C ASP A 129 2.71 -8.68 19.56
N ILE A 130 2.93 -9.97 19.29
CA ILE A 130 3.82 -10.42 18.21
C ILE A 130 3.24 -10.04 16.84
N VAL A 131 1.97 -10.37 16.62
CA VAL A 131 1.26 -10.02 15.38
C VAL A 131 1.21 -8.50 15.23
N TYR A 132 0.97 -7.75 16.32
CA TYR A 132 0.93 -6.30 16.31
C TYR A 132 2.25 -5.65 15.88
N ARG A 133 3.40 -6.11 16.40
CA ARG A 133 4.72 -5.58 15.99
C ARG A 133 5.00 -5.83 14.52
N TRP A 134 4.70 -7.04 14.04
CA TRP A 134 4.89 -7.39 12.63
C TRP A 134 3.98 -6.56 11.72
N TYR A 135 2.74 -6.35 12.15
CA TYR A 135 1.73 -5.59 11.42
C TYR A 135 2.05 -4.09 11.37
N PHE A 136 2.57 -3.50 12.45
CA PHE A 136 2.99 -2.09 12.47
C PHE A 136 4.15 -1.84 11.51
N ALA A 137 5.16 -2.72 11.53
CA ALA A 137 6.30 -2.65 10.62
C ALA A 137 5.86 -2.77 9.15
N ALA A 138 4.95 -3.71 8.85
CA ALA A 138 4.41 -3.88 7.50
C ALA A 138 3.59 -2.67 7.03
N ASN A 139 2.77 -2.09 7.92
CA ASN A 139 1.94 -0.94 7.58
C ASN A 139 2.73 0.34 7.38
N GLU A 140 3.75 0.60 8.19
CA GLU A 140 4.60 1.77 8.03
C GLU A 140 5.33 1.72 6.68
N GLN A 141 5.85 0.55 6.32
CA GLN A 141 6.47 0.33 5.03
C GLN A 141 5.47 0.52 3.88
N ALA A 142 4.26 -0.04 4.00
CA ALA A 142 3.22 0.10 2.99
C ALA A 142 2.81 1.58 2.80
N ALA A 143 2.61 2.34 3.87
CA ALA A 143 2.26 3.76 3.78
C ALA A 143 3.36 4.59 3.08
N ARG A 144 4.64 4.28 3.34
CA ARG A 144 5.78 4.90 2.67
C ARG A 144 5.82 4.53 1.19
N ASP A 145 5.76 3.23 0.87
CA ASP A 145 5.81 2.72 -0.52
C ASP A 145 4.68 3.31 -1.37
N ARG A 146 3.48 3.45 -0.79
CA ARG A 146 2.35 4.12 -1.45
C ARG A 146 2.64 5.56 -1.79
N THR A 147 3.14 6.30 -0.81
CA THR A 147 3.39 7.74 -0.94
C THR A 147 4.49 7.97 -1.96
N HIS A 148 5.55 7.15 -1.93
CA HIS A 148 6.60 7.16 -2.95
C HIS A 148 6.07 6.79 -4.33
N GLY A 149 5.25 5.74 -4.46
CA GLY A 149 4.65 5.34 -5.73
C GLY A 149 3.80 6.45 -6.35
N LEU A 150 2.97 7.11 -5.54
CA LEU A 150 2.17 8.26 -5.99
C LEU A 150 3.06 9.43 -6.44
N HIS A 151 4.09 9.77 -5.67
CA HIS A 151 5.02 10.83 -6.05
C HIS A 151 5.71 10.55 -7.39
N LEU A 152 6.11 9.31 -7.67
CA LEU A 152 6.71 8.94 -8.95
C LEU A 152 5.73 9.12 -10.12
N ILE A 153 4.46 8.75 -9.94
CA ILE A 153 3.42 8.96 -10.96
C ILE A 153 3.17 10.46 -11.20
N LEU A 154 3.10 11.26 -10.13
CA LEU A 154 2.96 12.71 -10.24
C LEU A 154 4.17 13.35 -10.92
N PHE A 155 5.38 12.88 -10.61
CA PHE A 155 6.60 13.37 -11.26
C PHE A 155 6.62 13.02 -12.75
N SER A 156 6.15 11.82 -13.12
CA SER A 156 5.95 11.42 -14.51
C SER A 156 4.98 12.37 -15.23
N LEU A 157 3.85 12.72 -14.62
CA LEU A 157 2.90 13.70 -15.17
C LEU A 157 3.52 15.09 -15.36
N ILE A 158 4.28 15.57 -14.37
CA ILE A 158 4.98 16.87 -14.47
C ILE A 158 5.95 16.86 -15.65
N ILE A 159 6.72 15.78 -15.81
CA ILE A 159 7.64 15.63 -16.93
C ILE A 159 6.90 15.65 -18.27
N ILE A 160 5.76 14.93 -18.38
CA ILE A 160 4.94 14.93 -19.58
C ILE A 160 4.43 16.34 -19.90
N VAL A 161 3.96 17.09 -18.90
CA VAL A 161 3.52 18.48 -19.07
C VAL A 161 4.67 19.36 -19.59
N ILE A 162 5.88 19.19 -19.05
CA ILE A 162 7.05 19.92 -19.54
C ILE A 162 7.35 19.49 -20.99
N SER A 163 7.30 18.21 -21.34
CA SER A 163 7.47 17.75 -22.73
C SER A 163 6.49 18.41 -23.69
N TYR A 164 5.21 18.55 -23.31
CA TYR A 164 4.21 19.26 -24.11
C TYR A 164 4.56 20.74 -24.30
N ALA A 165 5.10 21.40 -23.27
CA ALA A 165 5.56 22.79 -23.38
C ALA A 165 6.74 22.94 -24.33
N PHE A 166 7.52 21.87 -24.58
CA PHE A 166 8.63 21.87 -25.53
C PHE A 166 8.21 21.61 -26.98
N LEU A 167 7.00 21.09 -27.24
CA LEU A 167 6.52 20.79 -28.60
C LEU A 167 6.61 21.98 -29.58
N PRO A 168 6.31 23.24 -29.21
CA PRO A 168 6.42 24.37 -30.15
C PRO A 168 7.84 24.62 -30.67
N PHE A 169 8.86 24.14 -29.94
CA PHE A 169 10.27 24.30 -30.31
C PHE A 169 10.81 23.11 -31.14
N GLN A 170 9.95 22.18 -31.54
CA GLN A 170 10.30 21.02 -32.37
C GLN A 170 10.45 21.34 -33.87
N MET A 171 10.11 22.57 -34.27
CA MET A 171 10.13 23.06 -35.66
C MET A 171 11.50 23.64 -36.05
#